data_AF-A0A975L698-F1
#
_entry.id   AF-A0A975L698-F1
#
_cell.length_a   1.000
_cell.length_b   1.000
_cell.length_c   1.000
_cell.angle_alpha   90.00
_cell.angle_beta   90.00
_cell.angle_gamma   90.00
#
_symmetry.space_group_name_H-M   'P 1'
#
loop_
_entity.id
_entity.type
_entity.pdbx_description
1 polymer ?
#
loop_
_entity_poly.entity_id
_entity_poly.type
_entity_poly.pdbx_seq_one_letter_code
_entity_poly.pdbx_strand_id
1 'polypeptide(L)' 'MTPTIDLSLRSIALVRALGTGDEIEAAHILGTIDPRESLGMLVQTAQIVVTMQRSLPGDVDSLCDQLEAGVRR' A
#
# COMPACT_ATOMS: atom_id res chain seq x y z
N MET A 1 12.22 19.81 -5.12
CA MET A 1 12.22 18.34 -4.99
C MET A 1 11.15 18.02 -3.96
N THR A 2 9.91 17.86 -4.41
CA THR A 2 8.78 17.49 -3.54
C THR A 2 9.04 16.08 -3.06
N PRO A 3 8.96 15.79 -1.75
CA PRO A 3 9.31 14.47 -1.25
C PRO A 3 8.32 13.47 -1.82
N THR A 4 8.80 12.64 -2.74
CA THR A 4 8.23 11.36 -3.11
C THR A 4 8.14 10.57 -1.81
N ILE A 5 7.05 10.72 -1.06
CA ILE A 5 6.67 9.65 -0.13
C ILE A 5 6.55 8.45 -1.04
N ASP A 6 7.49 7.51 -0.87
CA ASP A 6 7.71 6.38 -1.77
C ASP A 6 6.36 5.75 -2.11
N LEU A 7 6.01 5.72 -3.41
CA LEU A 7 4.78 5.13 -3.93
C LEU A 7 4.53 3.72 -3.34
N SER A 8 5.61 3.01 -3.03
CA SER A 8 5.58 1.69 -2.38
C SER A 8 5.03 1.78 -0.96
N LEU A 9 5.48 2.75 -0.15
CA LEU A 9 4.99 2.96 1.21
C LEU A 9 3.51 3.38 1.22
N ARG A 10 3.09 4.21 0.26
CA ARG A 10 1.66 4.58 0.11
C ARG A 10 0.80 3.38 -0.30
N SER A 11 1.30 2.54 -1.21
CA SER A 11 0.61 1.32 -1.61
C SER A 11 0.46 0.34 -0.45
N ILE A 12 1.50 0.19 0.38
CA ILE A 12 1.46 -0.65 1.59
C ILE A 12 0.44 -0.08 2.61
N ALA A 13 0.48 1.22 2.86
CA ALA A 13 -0.47 1.88 3.76
C ALA A 13 -1.93 1.72 3.29
N LEU A 14 -2.17 1.84 1.98
CA LEU A 14 -3.50 1.62 1.40
C LEU A 14 -3.97 0.17 1.62
N VAL A 15 -3.09 -0.81 1.39
CA VAL A 15 -3.43 -2.23 1.64
C VAL A 15 -3.75 -2.48 3.10
N ARG A 16 -2.97 -1.92 4.03
CA ARG A 16 -3.23 -2.04 5.47
C ARG A 16 -4.59 -1.45 5.84
N ALA A 17 -4.88 -0.22 5.40
CA ALA A 17 -6.16 0.44 5.65
C ALA A 17 -7.35 -0.36 5.09
N LEU A 18 -7.23 -0.89 3.86
CA LEU A 18 -8.26 -1.75 3.28
C LEU A 18 -8.41 -3.08 4.04
N GLY A 19 -7.32 -3.65 4.55
CA GLY A 19 -7.32 -4.89 5.32
C GLY A 19 -7.92 -4.76 6.71
N THR A 20 -7.78 -3.59 7.35
CA THR A 20 -8.37 -3.29 8.66
C THR A 20 -9.79 -2.70 8.58
N GLY A 21 -10.25 -2.35 7.38
CA GLY A 21 -11.54 -1.68 7.17
C GLY A 21 -11.53 -0.19 7.51
N ASP A 22 -10.36 0.44 7.56
CA ASP A 22 -10.22 1.89 7.80
C ASP A 22 -10.47 2.68 6.50
N GLU A 23 -11.74 2.94 6.22
CA GLU A 23 -12.17 3.67 5.02
C GLU A 23 -11.70 5.14 5.02
N ILE A 24 -11.50 5.75 6.20
CA ILE A 24 -11.07 7.15 6.32
C ILE A 24 -9.61 7.28 5.90
N GLU A 25 -8.75 6.40 6.42
CA GLU A 25 -7.33 6.38 6.05
C GLU A 25 -7.16 6.02 4.56
N ALA A 26 -7.92 5.05 4.05
CA ALA A 26 -7.88 4.69 2.63
C ALA A 26 -8.28 5.88 1.73
N ALA A 27 -9.34 6.61 2.09
CA ALA A 27 -9.77 7.80 1.35
C ALA A 27 -8.74 8.94 1.45
N HIS A 28 -8.12 9.12 2.61
CA HIS A 28 -7.05 10.11 2.80
C HIS A 28 -5.86 9.81 1.89
N ILE A 29 -5.35 8.57 1.90
CA ILE A 29 -4.24 8.13 1.05
C ILE A 29 -4.58 8.39 -0.42
N LEU A 30 -5.75 7.95 -0.89
CA LEU A 30 -6.20 8.16 -2.27
C LEU A 30 -6.31 9.64 -2.65
N GLY A 31 -6.75 10.50 -1.70
CA GLY A 31 -6.88 11.94 -1.90
C GLY A 31 -5.56 12.71 -1.98
N THR A 32 -4.45 12.11 -1.55
CA THR A 32 -3.11 12.75 -1.55
C THR A 32 -2.25 12.37 -2.75
N ILE A 33 -2.76 11.51 -3.64
CA ILE A 33 -2.03 10.99 -4.81
C ILE A 33 -2.10 11.99 -5.96
N ASP A 34 -0.95 12.26 -6.59
CA ASP A 34 -0.91 12.93 -7.89
C ASP A 34 -1.58 12.02 -8.93
N PRO A 35 -2.55 12.50 -9.72
CA PRO A 35 -3.19 11.71 -10.78
C PRO A 35 -2.20 11.00 -11.72
N ARG A 36 -1.01 11.57 -11.94
CA ARG A 36 0.07 10.98 -12.75
C ARG A 36 0.72 9.75 -12.11
N GLU A 37 0.66 9.66 -10.79
CA GLU A 37 1.22 8.59 -9.97
C GLU A 37 0.16 7.54 -9.60
N SER A 38 -1.13 7.88 -9.73
CA SER A 38 -2.28 7.04 -9.34
C SER A 38 -2.27 5.65 -9.97
N LEU A 39 -1.97 5.54 -11.27
CA LEU A 39 -1.91 4.26 -11.96
C LEU A 39 -0.80 3.37 -11.39
N GLY A 40 0.37 3.95 -11.12
CA GLY A 40 1.50 3.22 -10.54
C GLY A 40 1.16 2.69 -9.14
N MET A 41 0.52 3.53 -8.31
CA MET A 41 0.09 3.12 -6.98
C MET A 41 -0.96 2.01 -7.00
N LEU A 42 -1.95 2.11 -7.89
CA LEU A 42 -3.00 1.11 -8.03
C LEU A 42 -2.44 -0.24 -8.50
N VAL A 43 -1.50 -0.24 -9.44
CA VAL A 43 -0.83 -1.47 -9.90
C VAL A 43 -0.04 -2.12 -8.75
N GLN A 44 0.73 -1.34 -7.99
CA GLN A 44 1.48 -1.86 -6.84
C GLN A 44 0.54 -2.41 -5.75
N THR A 45 -0.52 -1.67 -5.41
CA THR A 45 -1.55 -2.09 -4.45
C THR A 45 -2.16 -3.43 -4.87
N ALA A 46 -2.52 -3.59 -6.14
CA ALA A 46 -3.06 -4.84 -6.68
C ALA A 46 -2.05 -6.00 -6.60
N GLN A 47 -0.77 -5.76 -6.86
CA GLN A 47 0.29 -6.78 -6.73
C GLN A 47 0.45 -7.26 -5.29
N ILE A 48 0.37 -6.35 -4.31
CA ILE A 48 0.43 -6.70 -2.89
C ILE A 48 -0.78 -7.57 -2.52
N VAL A 49 -1.99 -7.18 -2.91
CA VAL A 49 -3.21 -7.96 -2.65
C VAL A 49 -3.15 -9.35 -3.29
N VAL A 50 -2.67 -9.47 -4.53
CA VAL A 50 -2.47 -10.78 -5.18
C VAL A 50 -1.43 -11.62 -4.44
N THR A 51 -0.36 -11.00 -3.93
CA THR A 51 0.66 -11.68 -3.12
C THR A 51 0.06 -12.19 -1.81
N MET A 52 -0.80 -11.39 -1.16
CA MET A 52 -1.55 -11.81 0.03
C MET A 52 -2.50 -12.98 -0.25
N GLN A 53 -3.18 -12.99 -1.39
CA GLN A 53 -4.08 -14.10 -1.72
C GLN A 53 -3.34 -15.41 -2.00
N ARG A 54 -2.09 -15.33 -2.48
CA ARG A 54 -1.25 -16.49 -2.83
C ARG A 54 -0.49 -17.06 -1.63
N SER A 55 -0.04 -16.20 -0.72
CA SER A 55 0.52 -16.62 0.57
C SER A 55 -0.65 -16.84 1.53
N LEU A 56 -1.00 -18.10 1.82
CA LEU A 56 -2.02 -18.56 2.82
C LEU A 56 -2.41 -17.50 3.87
N PRO A 57 -3.70 -17.40 4.27
CA PRO A 57 -4.27 -16.27 5.01
C PRO A 57 -3.39 -15.88 6.21
N GLY A 58 -2.49 -14.95 5.93
CA GLY A 58 -1.58 -14.35 6.89
C GLY A 58 -2.16 -13.02 7.30
N ASP A 59 -1.87 -12.63 8.53
CA ASP A 59 -2.16 -11.31 9.05
C ASP A 59 -1.63 -10.22 8.10
N VAL A 60 -2.51 -9.29 7.72
CA VAL A 60 -2.22 -8.19 6.78
C VAL A 60 -1.05 -7.35 7.27
N ASP A 61 -0.99 -7.13 8.59
CA ASP A 61 0.05 -6.32 9.21
C ASP A 61 1.43 -6.96 9.05
N SER A 62 1.53 -8.27 9.28
CA SER A 62 2.78 -9.03 9.14
C SER A 62 3.36 -8.99 7.71
N LEU A 63 2.53 -8.93 6.67
CA LEU A 63 3.02 -8.73 5.29
C LEU A 63 3.45 -7.29 5.06
N CYS A 64 2.63 -6.33 5.50
CA CYS A 64 2.94 -4.91 5.33
C CYS A 64 4.27 -4.54 6.00
N ASP A 65 4.56 -5.08 7.19
CA ASP A 65 5.83 -4.89 7.88
C ASP A 65 7.03 -5.44 7.09
N GLN A 66 6.88 -6.60 6.44
CA GLN A 66 7.92 -7.18 5.59
C GLN A 66 8.20 -6.31 4.36
N LEU A 67 7.14 -5.78 3.74
CA LEU A 67 7.26 -4.90 2.58
C LEU A 67 7.88 -3.56 2.97
N GLU A 68 7.47 -2.95 4.08
CA GLU A 68 8.07 -1.72 4.60
C GLU A 68 9.56 -1.90 4.89
N ALA A 69 9.95 -3.03 5.50
CA ALA A 69 11.35 -3.35 5.77
C ALA A 69 12.17 -3.54 4.48
N GLY A 70 11.55 -4.01 3.39
CA GLY A 70 12.18 -4.13 2.08
C GLY A 70 12.40 -2.77 1.39
N VAL A 71 11.46 -1.84 1.54
CA VAL A 71 11.55 -0.49 0.93
C VAL A 71 12.57 0.40 1.65
N ARG A 72 12.78 0.23 2.96
CA ARG A 72 13.69 1.05 3.77
C ARG A 72 15.16 0.62 3.72
N ARG A 73 15.50 -0.45 3.01
CA ARG A 73 16.88 -0.97 2.86
C ARG A 73 17.56 -0.38 1.64
#